data_AF-A0A517PRB9-F1
#
_entry.id   AF-A0A517PRB9-F1
#
_cell.length_a   1.000
_cell.length_b   1.000
_cell.length_c   1.000
_cell.angle_alpha   90.00
_cell.angle_beta   90.00
_cell.angle_gamma   90.00
#
_symmetry.space_group_name_H-M   'P 1'
#
loop_
_entity.id
_entity.type
_entity.pdbx_description
1 polymer ?
#
loop_
_entity_poly.entity_id
_entity_poly.type
_entity_poly.pdbx_seq_one_letter_code
_entity_poly.pdbx_strand_id
1 'polypeptide(L)'
;MNDATVKPHSNIKDETSLHSEFVGMLFALAIAQVAVESADLVNHKFYSLKSDFLPAFSHLFLATTIIGSSWIGWKSSKSSMSKINNIFTLNSIELLIDVFLVVCYFIIVKSVETISPLGHFVPSAKPEVLWTTVILTTYFLWDLLTKLFKKIELAPHSVEGPTLQNKSQIVQKVCSCPIIILKKLWLWVTKWEWKSFLNRGWASFVCSFMSILAFYFLPLETTNTLTIVFIDLDLFFLILTFRAMKLEDFDKLSTCQHVGWITLLVFFLGLMISLHLLPK
;
A
#
# COMPACT_ATOMS: atom_id res chain seq x y z
N MET A 1 5.60 -54.75 -23.98
CA MET A 1 5.82 -55.09 -22.57
C MET A 1 6.61 -53.95 -21.96
N ASN A 2 5.89 -53.09 -21.24
CA ASN A 2 6.31 -52.02 -20.32
C ASN A 2 7.53 -51.15 -20.69
N ASP A 3 7.28 -50.11 -21.49
CA ASP A 3 8.16 -48.94 -21.58
C ASP A 3 7.74 -47.93 -20.49
N ALA A 4 8.34 -48.09 -19.31
CA ALA A 4 8.13 -47.23 -18.16
C ALA A 4 8.87 -45.91 -18.37
N THR A 5 8.22 -44.98 -19.07
CA THR A 5 8.65 -43.58 -19.18
C THR A 5 8.49 -42.89 -17.83
N VAL A 6 9.53 -42.99 -17.00
CA VAL A 6 9.68 -42.21 -15.77
C VAL A 6 9.72 -40.74 -16.16
N LYS A 7 8.59 -40.04 -16.02
CA LYS A 7 8.55 -38.58 -16.14
C LYS A 7 9.46 -37.99 -15.04
N PRO A 8 10.46 -37.17 -15.38
CA PRO A 8 11.27 -36.52 -14.37
C PRO A 8 10.35 -35.65 -13.50
N HIS A 9 10.24 -35.99 -12.22
CA HIS A 9 9.63 -35.15 -11.20
C HIS A 9 10.42 -33.83 -11.17
N SER A 10 9.94 -32.83 -11.90
CA SER A 10 10.51 -31.49 -11.87
C SER A 10 10.15 -30.83 -10.54
N ASN A 11 10.98 -31.10 -9.52
CA ASN A 11 11.01 -30.49 -8.19
C ASN A 11 11.35 -28.98 -8.21
N ILE A 12 11.02 -28.26 -9.29
CA ILE A 12 11.36 -26.83 -9.51
C ILE A 12 10.21 -25.92 -8.99
N LYS A 13 9.32 -26.44 -8.13
CA LYS A 13 8.20 -25.67 -7.57
C LYS A 13 8.41 -25.12 -6.16
N ASP A 14 9.44 -25.56 -5.43
CA ASP A 14 9.39 -25.41 -3.96
C ASP A 14 10.12 -24.20 -3.37
N GLU A 15 11.09 -23.58 -4.04
CA GLU A 15 11.84 -22.48 -3.39
C GLU A 15 11.20 -21.09 -3.50
N THR A 16 10.36 -20.85 -4.51
CA THR A 16 9.66 -19.55 -4.65
C THR A 16 8.46 -19.40 -3.71
N SER A 17 8.17 -20.42 -2.89
CA SER A 17 6.97 -20.43 -2.05
C SER A 17 7.16 -19.66 -0.73
N LEU A 18 8.34 -19.72 -0.10
CA LEU A 18 8.50 -19.27 1.29
C LEU A 18 8.19 -17.79 1.51
N HIS A 19 8.70 -16.88 0.68
CA HIS A 19 8.39 -15.44 0.80
C HIS A 19 6.89 -15.18 0.65
N SER A 20 6.28 -15.75 -0.40
CA SER A 20 4.86 -15.56 -0.67
C SER A 20 3.97 -16.21 0.39
N GLU A 21 4.36 -17.36 0.93
CA GLU A 21 3.65 -18.04 2.01
C GLU A 21 3.75 -17.23 3.29
N PHE A 22 4.94 -16.74 3.63
CA PHE A 22 5.15 -15.91 4.82
C PHE A 22 4.30 -14.64 4.79
N VAL A 23 4.36 -13.85 3.71
CA VAL A 23 3.54 -12.63 3.58
C VAL A 23 2.06 -12.99 3.54
N GLY A 24 1.67 -14.08 2.87
CA GLY A 24 0.30 -14.59 2.86
C GLY A 24 -0.22 -14.92 4.27
N MET A 25 0.60 -15.55 5.11
CA MET A 25 0.26 -15.82 6.51
C MET A 25 0.12 -14.54 7.33
N LEU A 26 0.95 -13.52 7.08
CA LEU A 26 0.84 -12.22 7.75
C LEU A 26 -0.47 -11.50 7.40
N PHE A 27 -0.89 -11.52 6.12
CA PHE A 27 -2.20 -11.01 5.71
C PHE A 27 -3.36 -11.77 6.39
N ALA A 28 -3.27 -13.09 6.47
CA ALA A 28 -4.27 -13.91 7.16
C ALA A 28 -4.37 -13.55 8.65
N LEU A 29 -3.24 -13.31 9.32
CA LEU A 29 -3.21 -12.88 10.70
C LEU A 29 -3.88 -11.50 10.88
N ALA A 30 -3.65 -10.55 9.96
CA ALA A 30 -4.28 -9.23 9.99
C ALA A 30 -5.81 -9.32 9.82
N ILE A 31 -6.31 -10.18 8.93
CA ILE A 31 -7.75 -10.46 8.79
C ILE A 31 -8.31 -11.16 10.03
N ALA A 32 -7.58 -12.11 10.62
CA ALA A 32 -8.00 -12.74 11.86
C ALA A 32 -8.18 -11.70 12.98
N GLN A 33 -7.33 -10.68 13.04
CA GLN A 33 -7.49 -9.58 14.00
C GLN A 33 -8.79 -8.81 13.81
N VAL A 34 -9.24 -8.57 12.57
CA VAL A 34 -10.55 -7.96 12.30
C VAL A 34 -11.68 -8.78 12.92
N ALA A 35 -11.61 -10.11 12.80
CA ALA A 35 -12.62 -10.99 13.37
C ALA A 35 -12.64 -10.94 14.91
N VAL A 36 -11.47 -10.85 15.55
CA VAL A 36 -11.35 -10.69 17.01
C VAL A 36 -12.00 -9.38 17.46
N GLU A 37 -11.63 -8.24 16.86
CA GLU A 37 -12.23 -6.93 17.21
C GLU A 37 -13.74 -6.90 16.93
N SER A 38 -14.18 -7.52 15.83
CA SER A 38 -15.61 -7.64 15.51
C SER A 38 -16.37 -8.41 16.59
N ALA A 39 -15.80 -9.51 17.08
CA ALA A 39 -16.39 -10.32 18.14
C ALA A 39 -16.45 -9.55 19.47
N ASP A 40 -15.39 -8.83 19.82
CA ASP A 40 -15.33 -8.00 21.03
C ASP A 40 -16.39 -6.90 21.00
N LEU A 41 -16.56 -6.20 19.86
CA LEU A 41 -17.64 -5.23 19.69
C LEU A 41 -19.03 -5.82 19.89
N VAL A 42 -19.28 -7.03 19.35
CA VAL A 42 -20.57 -7.72 19.53
C VAL A 42 -20.79 -8.13 20.98
N ASN A 43 -19.74 -8.59 21.69
CA ASN A 43 -19.84 -8.95 23.10
C ASN A 43 -20.14 -7.72 23.99
N HIS A 44 -19.61 -6.54 23.63
CA HIS A 44 -19.91 -5.29 24.31
C HIS A 44 -21.29 -4.68 23.99
N LYS A 45 -21.99 -5.13 22.93
CA LYS A 45 -23.35 -4.67 22.57
C LYS A 45 -24.40 -4.91 23.65
N PHE A 46 -24.13 -5.75 24.64
CA PHE A 46 -25.12 -6.04 25.68
C PHE A 46 -25.43 -4.84 26.59
N TYR A 47 -24.61 -3.77 26.56
CA TYR A 47 -24.71 -2.66 27.52
C TYR A 47 -24.93 -1.25 26.92
N SER A 48 -24.83 -1.04 25.60
CA SER A 48 -24.93 0.30 24.98
C SER A 48 -26.00 0.42 23.88
N LEU A 49 -26.48 1.65 23.64
CA LEU A 49 -27.48 2.00 22.63
C LEU A 49 -27.03 1.59 21.21
N LYS A 50 -27.98 1.10 20.39
CA LYS A 50 -27.70 0.49 19.08
C LYS A 50 -26.98 1.40 18.06
N SER A 51 -27.04 2.72 18.21
CA SER A 51 -26.50 3.67 17.22
C SER A 51 -24.99 3.92 17.34
N ASP A 52 -24.40 3.67 18.50
CA ASP A 52 -23.01 4.07 18.77
C ASP A 52 -22.00 3.12 18.14
N PHE A 53 -22.42 1.92 17.75
CA PHE A 53 -21.52 0.93 17.15
C PHE A 53 -21.31 1.10 15.64
N LEU A 54 -22.13 1.93 14.98
CA LEU A 54 -22.08 2.07 13.53
C LEU A 54 -20.69 2.53 13.02
N PRO A 55 -20.01 3.52 13.66
CA PRO A 55 -18.67 3.95 13.27
C PRO A 55 -17.63 2.83 13.42
N ALA A 56 -17.63 2.10 14.54
CA ALA A 56 -16.71 0.96 14.70
C ALA A 56 -16.91 -0.13 13.63
N PHE A 57 -18.15 -0.43 13.22
CA PHE A 57 -18.38 -1.38 12.13
C PHE A 57 -17.97 -0.82 10.76
N SER A 58 -18.20 0.47 10.48
CA SER A 58 -17.72 1.08 9.24
C SER A 58 -16.20 1.12 9.16
N HIS A 59 -15.52 1.40 10.27
CA HIS A 59 -14.06 1.34 10.37
C HIS A 59 -13.56 -0.08 10.11
N LEU A 60 -14.10 -1.11 10.80
CA LEU A 60 -13.69 -2.50 10.57
C LEU A 60 -13.92 -2.94 9.12
N PHE A 61 -15.01 -2.49 8.51
CA PHE A 61 -15.29 -2.74 7.11
C PHE A 61 -14.27 -2.06 6.17
N LEU A 62 -13.91 -0.81 6.46
CA LEU A 62 -12.84 -0.09 5.76
C LEU A 62 -11.51 -0.84 5.89
N ALA A 63 -11.10 -1.21 7.11
CA ALA A 63 -9.88 -1.95 7.38
C ALA A 63 -9.86 -3.30 6.63
N THR A 64 -10.97 -4.04 6.65
CA THR A 64 -11.13 -5.29 5.89
C THR A 64 -10.92 -5.06 4.40
N THR A 65 -11.49 -4.00 3.85
CA THR A 65 -11.35 -3.64 2.43
C THR A 65 -9.91 -3.28 2.09
N ILE A 66 -9.24 -2.50 2.95
CA ILE A 66 -7.82 -2.15 2.78
C ILE A 66 -6.98 -3.43 2.75
N ILE A 67 -7.13 -4.31 3.73
CA ILE A 67 -6.34 -5.55 3.83
C ILE A 67 -6.63 -6.49 2.66
N GLY A 68 -7.91 -6.77 2.39
CA GLY A 68 -8.32 -7.70 1.34
C GLY A 68 -7.90 -7.24 -0.05
N SER A 69 -8.13 -5.96 -0.38
CA SER A 69 -7.69 -5.41 -1.66
C SER A 69 -6.17 -5.36 -1.80
N SER A 70 -5.45 -5.16 -0.69
CA SER A 70 -3.99 -5.19 -0.64
C SER A 70 -3.42 -6.57 -0.87
N TRP A 71 -4.00 -7.59 -0.24
CA TRP A 71 -3.65 -8.98 -0.47
C TRP A 71 -3.86 -9.39 -1.94
N ILE A 72 -5.01 -9.05 -2.53
CA ILE A 72 -5.31 -9.35 -3.94
C ILE A 72 -4.28 -8.66 -4.86
N GLY A 73 -4.02 -7.37 -4.63
CA GLY A 73 -3.06 -6.61 -5.43
C GLY A 73 -1.63 -7.15 -5.31
N TRP A 74 -1.22 -7.51 -4.09
CA TRP A 74 0.07 -8.13 -3.83
C TRP A 74 0.18 -9.50 -4.52
N LYS A 75 -0.82 -10.37 -4.39
CA LYS A 75 -0.83 -11.72 -4.97
C LYS A 75 -0.80 -11.71 -6.50
N SER A 76 -1.41 -10.71 -7.11
CA SER A 76 -1.41 -10.52 -8.57
C SER A 76 -0.10 -9.95 -9.11
N SER A 77 0.78 -9.43 -8.25
CA SER A 77 2.00 -8.75 -8.69
C SER A 77 3.11 -9.73 -9.06
N LYS A 78 3.84 -9.46 -10.16
CA LYS A 78 5.00 -10.28 -10.58
C LYS A 78 6.18 -10.26 -9.59
N SER A 79 6.26 -9.24 -8.71
CA SER A 79 7.38 -9.10 -7.76
C SER A 79 7.27 -10.07 -6.57
N SER A 80 6.06 -10.59 -6.28
CA SER A 80 5.79 -11.62 -5.25
C SER A 80 6.57 -12.94 -5.43
N MET A 81 7.34 -13.14 -6.51
CA MET A 81 8.05 -14.40 -6.82
C MET A 81 9.59 -14.28 -6.79
N SER A 82 10.13 -13.20 -6.24
CA SER A 82 11.57 -12.96 -6.27
C SER A 82 12.34 -13.82 -5.24
N LYS A 83 13.44 -14.48 -5.66
CA LYS A 83 14.30 -15.29 -4.78
C LYS A 83 15.22 -14.40 -3.94
N ILE A 84 15.24 -14.60 -2.63
CA ILE A 84 16.11 -13.85 -1.71
C ILE A 84 17.48 -14.53 -1.67
N ASN A 85 18.42 -14.02 -2.46
CA ASN A 85 19.78 -14.57 -2.51
C ASN A 85 20.74 -13.88 -1.51
N ASN A 86 20.46 -12.64 -1.10
CA ASN A 86 21.21 -11.91 -0.06
C ASN A 86 20.29 -10.96 0.72
N ILE A 87 20.65 -10.67 1.98
CA ILE A 87 19.90 -9.80 2.90
C ILE A 87 19.81 -8.34 2.40
N PHE A 88 20.77 -7.90 1.60
CA PHE A 88 20.79 -6.55 1.00
C PHE A 88 20.28 -6.53 -0.45
N THR A 89 19.47 -7.52 -0.86
CA THR A 89 18.80 -7.50 -2.16
C THR A 89 17.54 -6.66 -2.13
N LEU A 90 17.13 -6.16 -3.31
CA LEU A 90 15.85 -5.47 -3.47
C LEU A 90 14.66 -6.31 -2.99
N ASN A 91 14.76 -7.63 -3.13
CA ASN A 91 13.74 -8.59 -2.69
C ASN A 91 13.59 -8.60 -1.15
N SER A 92 14.68 -8.33 -0.42
CA SER A 92 14.62 -8.19 1.05
C SER A 92 13.98 -6.86 1.47
N ILE A 93 14.21 -5.78 0.72
CA ILE A 93 13.56 -4.48 0.95
C ILE A 93 12.06 -4.57 0.64
N GLU A 94 11.68 -5.29 -0.43
CA GLU A 94 10.29 -5.62 -0.76
C GLU A 94 9.60 -6.32 0.41
N LEU A 95 10.19 -7.41 0.91
CA LEU A 95 9.68 -8.13 2.07
C LEU A 95 9.54 -7.23 3.31
N LEU A 96 10.53 -6.36 3.57
CA LEU A 96 10.47 -5.44 4.72
C LEU A 96 9.29 -4.46 4.61
N ILE A 97 9.01 -3.98 3.40
CA ILE A 97 7.89 -3.06 3.14
C ILE A 97 6.55 -3.82 3.24
N ASP A 98 6.48 -5.05 2.75
CA ASP A 98 5.29 -5.90 2.92
C ASP A 98 5.00 -6.15 4.41
N VAL A 99 6.01 -6.50 5.20
CA VAL A 99 5.88 -6.67 6.66
C VAL A 99 5.43 -5.36 7.33
N PHE A 100 6.04 -4.23 6.96
CA PHE A 100 5.66 -2.93 7.49
C PHE A 100 4.21 -2.57 7.16
N LEU A 101 3.75 -2.83 5.93
CA LEU A 101 2.34 -2.64 5.55
C LEU A 101 1.40 -3.50 6.37
N VAL A 102 1.75 -4.77 6.62
CA VAL A 102 0.95 -5.64 7.51
C VAL A 102 0.91 -5.07 8.92
N VAL A 103 2.02 -4.57 9.47
CA VAL A 103 2.00 -3.91 10.79
C VAL A 103 1.05 -2.71 10.79
N CYS A 104 1.07 -1.86 9.76
CA CYS A 104 0.10 -0.78 9.62
C CYS A 104 -1.34 -1.29 9.56
N TYR A 105 -1.59 -2.45 8.94
CA TYR A 105 -2.91 -3.10 8.92
C TYR A 105 -3.34 -3.59 10.32
N PHE A 106 -2.42 -4.13 11.12
CA PHE A 106 -2.74 -4.44 12.51
C PHE A 106 -3.10 -3.19 13.30
N ILE A 107 -2.35 -2.12 13.11
CA ILE A 107 -2.58 -0.89 13.86
C ILE A 107 -3.91 -0.26 13.47
N ILE A 108 -4.28 -0.18 12.19
CA ILE A 108 -5.59 0.36 11.80
C ILE A 108 -6.72 -0.47 12.43
N VAL A 109 -6.67 -1.80 12.36
CA VAL A 109 -7.67 -2.68 12.99
C VAL A 109 -7.73 -2.48 14.51
N LYS A 110 -6.58 -2.41 15.18
CA LYS A 110 -6.50 -2.17 16.63
C LYS A 110 -6.88 -0.76 17.05
N SER A 111 -6.95 0.18 16.10
CA SER A 111 -7.36 1.55 16.37
C SER A 111 -8.86 1.76 16.22
N VAL A 112 -9.62 0.69 15.91
CA VAL A 112 -11.06 0.67 16.09
C VAL A 112 -11.38 1.12 17.50
N GLU A 113 -12.29 2.10 17.56
CA GLU A 113 -12.63 2.90 18.73
C GLU A 113 -12.53 2.10 20.03
N THR A 114 -11.41 2.32 20.73
CA THR A 114 -11.13 1.60 21.97
C THR A 114 -12.10 2.12 23.03
N ILE A 115 -12.89 1.20 23.58
CA ILE A 115 -13.74 1.48 24.73
C ILE A 115 -12.83 2.08 25.81
N SER A 116 -13.14 3.31 26.24
CA SER A 116 -12.36 3.93 27.32
C SER A 116 -12.37 3.00 28.55
N PRO A 117 -11.35 3.01 29.41
CA PRO A 117 -11.32 2.18 30.62
C PRO A 117 -12.55 2.37 31.53
N LEU A 118 -13.25 3.49 31.38
CA LEU A 118 -14.49 3.86 32.06
C LEU A 118 -15.77 3.32 31.37
N GLY A 119 -15.66 2.55 30.28
CA GLY A 119 -16.78 1.98 29.54
C GLY A 119 -17.44 2.94 28.53
N HIS A 120 -16.96 4.18 28.41
CA HIS A 120 -17.50 5.14 27.45
C HIS A 120 -16.86 4.99 26.08
N PHE A 121 -17.71 4.96 25.06
CA PHE A 121 -17.32 4.95 23.67
C PHE A 121 -17.14 6.40 23.18
N VAL A 122 -15.93 6.74 22.74
CA VAL A 122 -15.63 8.07 22.19
C VAL A 122 -15.31 7.88 20.72
N PRO A 123 -16.29 8.13 19.83
CA PRO A 123 -16.08 7.85 18.43
C PRO A 123 -15.11 8.87 17.83
N SER A 124 -14.19 8.42 16.96
CA SER A 124 -13.17 9.29 16.37
C SER A 124 -12.65 8.76 15.04
N ALA A 125 -12.70 9.61 14.01
CA ALA A 125 -12.19 9.28 12.69
C ALA A 125 -10.66 9.49 12.50
N LYS A 126 -10.00 10.07 13.51
CA LYS A 126 -8.57 10.39 13.43
C LYS A 126 -7.68 9.18 13.14
N PRO A 127 -7.80 8.03 13.83
CA PRO A 127 -6.93 6.89 13.58
C PRO A 127 -7.10 6.31 12.16
N GLU A 128 -8.33 6.11 11.67
CA GLU A 128 -8.51 5.52 10.33
C GLU A 128 -7.96 6.41 9.22
N VAL A 129 -8.17 7.74 9.29
CA VAL A 129 -7.65 8.68 8.28
C VAL A 129 -6.12 8.72 8.32
N LEU A 130 -5.52 8.74 9.52
CA LEU A 130 -4.07 8.74 9.69
C LEU A 130 -3.42 7.49 9.10
N TRP A 131 -3.88 6.30 9.51
CA TRP A 131 -3.27 5.05 9.07
C TRP A 131 -3.53 4.75 7.60
N THR A 132 -4.71 5.13 7.08
CA THR A 132 -4.98 5.06 5.64
C THR A 132 -4.01 5.96 4.85
N THR A 133 -3.74 7.17 5.34
CA THR A 133 -2.77 8.10 4.74
C THR A 133 -1.36 7.51 4.75
N VAL A 134 -0.94 6.90 5.87
CA VAL A 134 0.36 6.22 5.98
C VAL A 134 0.47 5.07 4.98
N ILE A 135 -0.57 4.24 4.86
CA ILE A 135 -0.60 3.09 3.94
C ILE A 135 -0.50 3.55 2.48
N LEU A 136 -1.32 4.52 2.05
CA LEU A 136 -1.30 5.03 0.69
C LEU A 136 0.01 5.74 0.34
N THR A 137 0.56 6.49 1.30
CA THR A 137 1.88 7.12 1.13
C THR A 137 3.00 6.08 1.03
N THR A 138 2.91 4.99 1.81
CA THR A 138 3.86 3.87 1.71
C THR A 138 3.82 3.22 0.33
N TYR A 139 2.62 2.99 -0.24
CA TYR A 139 2.49 2.50 -1.62
C TYR A 139 3.12 3.44 -2.64
N PHE A 140 2.88 4.74 -2.49
CA PHE A 140 3.50 5.75 -3.35
C PHE A 140 5.03 5.73 -3.26
N LEU A 141 5.59 5.67 -2.04
CA LEU A 141 7.03 5.58 -1.82
C LEU A 141 7.60 4.29 -2.41
N TRP A 142 6.91 3.16 -2.28
CA TRP A 142 7.32 1.88 -2.85
C TRP A 142 7.40 1.94 -4.38
N ASP A 143 6.39 2.50 -5.04
CA ASP A 143 6.42 2.69 -6.49
C ASP A 143 7.58 3.59 -6.94
N LEU A 144 7.90 4.62 -6.16
CA LEU A 144 9.03 5.50 -6.43
C LEU A 144 10.37 4.74 -6.32
N LEU A 145 10.54 3.97 -5.24
CA LEU A 145 11.73 3.17 -4.96
C LEU A 145 11.96 2.10 -6.03
N THR A 146 10.94 1.32 -6.40
CA THR A 146 11.09 0.27 -7.42
C THR A 146 11.50 0.81 -8.79
N LYS A 147 11.00 1.99 -9.18
CA LYS A 147 11.40 2.67 -10.43
C LYS A 147 12.82 3.21 -10.35
N LEU A 148 13.19 3.80 -9.21
CA LEU A 148 14.55 4.25 -8.89
C LEU A 148 15.56 3.12 -9.11
N PHE A 149 15.32 1.97 -8.50
CA PHE A 149 16.26 0.85 -8.53
C PHE A 149 16.39 0.21 -9.92
N LYS A 150 15.29 -0.01 -10.65
CA LYS A 150 15.33 -0.55 -12.02
C LYS A 150 16.19 0.30 -12.96
N LYS A 151 16.16 1.62 -12.80
CA LYS A 151 16.96 2.53 -13.64
C LYS A 151 18.45 2.49 -13.29
N ILE A 152 18.81 2.31 -12.02
CA ILE A 152 20.20 2.17 -11.59
C ILE A 152 20.81 0.89 -12.18
N GLU A 153 20.06 -0.21 -12.21
CA GLU A 153 20.53 -1.49 -12.74
C GLU A 153 20.76 -1.47 -14.26
N LEU A 154 20.07 -0.61 -15.01
CA LEU A 154 20.22 -0.47 -16.47
C LEU A 154 21.36 0.47 -16.90
N ALA A 155 21.90 1.29 -16.00
CA ALA A 155 22.97 2.25 -16.32
C ALA A 155 24.42 1.70 -16.46
N PRO A 156 24.82 0.48 -16.02
CA PRO A 156 26.23 0.11 -15.95
C PRO A 156 26.86 -0.49 -17.23
N HIS A 157 26.14 -0.64 -18.35
CA HIS A 157 26.67 -1.41 -19.50
C HIS A 157 26.94 -0.62 -20.79
N SER A 158 26.77 0.70 -20.83
CA SER A 158 27.12 1.49 -22.03
C SER A 158 28.59 1.93 -22.10
N VAL A 159 29.49 1.32 -21.32
CA VAL A 159 30.93 1.57 -21.46
C VAL A 159 31.48 0.59 -22.50
N GLU A 160 31.68 1.11 -23.71
CA GLU A 160 32.44 0.50 -24.80
C GLU A 160 33.74 -0.13 -24.29
N GLY A 161 34.05 -1.36 -24.71
CA GLY A 161 35.37 -1.96 -24.51
C GLY A 161 36.40 -1.42 -25.53
N PRO A 162 37.65 -1.92 -25.53
CA PRO A 162 38.43 -2.46 -24.42
C PRO A 162 39.82 -1.78 -24.32
N THR A 163 40.38 -1.68 -23.11
CA THR A 163 41.84 -1.78 -22.96
C THR A 163 42.14 -2.60 -21.72
N LEU A 164 42.43 -3.88 -22.00
CA LEU A 164 43.04 -4.84 -21.10
C LEU A 164 44.39 -4.27 -20.63
N GLN A 165 44.46 -3.58 -19.49
CA GLN A 165 45.71 -3.55 -18.72
C GLN A 165 45.70 -3.09 -17.26
N ASN A 166 44.59 -2.67 -16.64
CA ASN A 166 44.63 -2.28 -15.21
C ASN A 166 43.43 -2.79 -14.40
N LYS A 167 43.36 -4.11 -14.24
CA LYS A 167 42.23 -4.80 -13.58
C LYS A 167 42.34 -4.84 -12.04
N SER A 168 43.44 -4.41 -11.43
CA SER A 168 43.68 -4.53 -9.97
C SER A 168 43.39 -3.27 -9.16
N GLN A 169 43.19 -2.09 -9.77
CA GLN A 169 43.01 -0.83 -9.01
C GLN A 169 41.57 -0.32 -8.93
N ILE A 170 40.61 -0.91 -9.64
CA ILE A 170 39.24 -0.35 -9.76
C ILE A 170 38.27 -0.91 -8.70
N VAL A 171 38.59 -2.04 -8.06
CA VAL A 171 37.65 -2.68 -7.12
C VAL A 171 37.56 -1.97 -5.77
N GLN A 172 38.52 -1.09 -5.42
CA GLN A 172 38.65 -0.59 -4.04
C GLN A 172 38.11 0.83 -3.80
N LYS A 173 37.61 1.53 -4.83
CA LYS A 173 37.21 2.95 -4.72
C LYS A 173 35.70 3.20 -4.88
N VAL A 174 34.88 2.23 -4.46
CA VAL A 174 33.42 2.38 -4.30
C VAL A 174 33.06 2.43 -2.81
N CYS A 175 33.85 3.15 -2.00
CA CYS A 175 33.37 3.68 -0.72
C CYS A 175 32.75 5.05 -1.01
N SER A 176 31.51 4.99 -1.47
CA SER A 176 30.68 6.12 -1.88
C SER A 176 30.39 7.05 -0.71
N CYS A 177 30.89 8.29 -0.80
CA CYS A 177 30.52 9.37 0.09
C CYS A 177 29.01 9.70 -0.08
N PRO A 178 28.20 9.73 0.99
CA PRO A 178 26.74 9.91 0.91
C PRO A 178 26.32 11.21 0.21
N ILE A 179 27.19 12.22 0.23
CA ILE A 179 26.99 13.52 -0.42
C ILE A 179 26.95 13.40 -1.96
N ILE A 180 27.74 12.48 -2.54
CA ILE A 180 27.76 12.25 -3.99
C ILE A 180 26.47 11.57 -4.43
N ILE A 181 25.94 10.65 -3.60
CA ILE A 181 24.67 9.98 -3.84
C ILE A 181 23.53 11.02 -3.83
N LEU A 182 23.51 11.93 -2.85
CA LEU A 182 22.50 12.99 -2.74
C LEU A 182 22.51 13.99 -3.90
N LYS A 183 23.69 14.46 -4.36
CA LYS A 183 23.77 15.34 -5.54
C LYS A 183 23.33 14.63 -6.82
N LYS A 184 23.69 13.36 -6.97
CA LYS A 184 23.28 12.54 -8.12
C LYS A 184 21.77 12.28 -8.09
N LEU A 185 21.20 12.10 -6.91
CA LEU A 185 19.75 11.99 -6.70
C LEU A 185 19.03 13.29 -7.07
N TRP A 186 19.53 14.45 -6.62
CA TRP A 186 18.93 15.76 -6.92
C TRP A 186 18.93 16.09 -8.42
N LEU A 187 20.10 15.96 -9.09
CA LEU A 187 20.20 16.14 -10.54
C LEU A 187 19.31 15.18 -11.32
N TRP A 188 19.10 13.98 -10.78
CA TRP A 188 18.26 12.98 -11.39
C TRP A 188 16.76 13.26 -11.19
N VAL A 189 16.34 13.74 -10.02
CA VAL A 189 14.98 14.25 -9.78
C VAL A 189 14.64 15.35 -10.80
N THR A 190 15.58 16.22 -11.12
CA THR A 190 15.36 17.30 -12.11
C THR A 190 15.32 16.81 -13.57
N LYS A 191 15.94 15.67 -13.91
CA LYS A 191 15.95 15.08 -15.27
C LYS A 191 14.98 13.91 -15.43
N TRP A 192 14.04 13.76 -14.49
CA TRP A 192 13.15 12.62 -14.46
C TRP A 192 12.28 12.58 -15.72
N GLU A 193 12.29 11.45 -16.44
CA GLU A 193 11.40 11.20 -17.57
C GLU A 193 9.97 11.01 -17.08
N TRP A 194 9.24 12.13 -16.97
CA TRP A 194 7.88 12.17 -16.45
C TRP A 194 6.95 11.16 -17.12
N LYS A 195 7.15 10.83 -18.40
CA LYS A 195 6.31 9.87 -19.13
C LYS A 195 6.28 8.47 -18.49
N SER A 196 7.42 7.91 -18.09
CA SER A 196 7.44 6.55 -17.48
C SER A 196 6.91 6.56 -16.04
N PHE A 197 7.06 7.68 -15.35
CA PHE A 197 6.46 7.87 -14.03
C PHE A 197 4.94 7.97 -14.12
N LEU A 198 4.46 8.79 -15.06
CA LEU A 198 3.04 9.06 -15.30
C LEU A 198 2.27 7.82 -15.77
N ASN A 199 2.87 6.80 -16.39
CA ASN A 199 2.09 5.63 -16.82
C ASN A 199 1.65 4.70 -15.67
N ARG A 200 2.28 4.73 -14.48
CA ARG A 200 1.91 3.78 -13.38
C ARG A 200 2.02 4.34 -11.96
N GLY A 201 2.79 5.41 -11.78
CA GLY A 201 3.04 6.03 -10.48
C GLY A 201 2.04 7.15 -10.15
N TRP A 202 1.34 7.68 -11.16
CA TRP A 202 0.40 8.78 -10.99
C TRP A 202 -0.78 8.38 -10.08
N ALA A 203 -1.29 7.17 -10.20
CA ALA A 203 -2.40 6.67 -9.39
C ALA A 203 -2.07 6.72 -7.89
N SER A 204 -0.91 6.17 -7.50
CA SER A 204 -0.45 6.19 -6.10
C SER A 204 -0.16 7.60 -5.62
N PHE A 205 0.40 8.45 -6.48
CA PHE A 205 0.65 9.85 -6.16
C PHE A 205 -0.66 10.61 -5.88
N VAL A 206 -1.65 10.49 -6.77
CA VAL A 206 -2.96 11.14 -6.62
C VAL A 206 -3.67 10.65 -5.37
N CYS A 207 -3.73 9.33 -5.15
CA CYS A 207 -4.39 8.78 -3.95
C CYS A 207 -3.65 9.15 -2.65
N SER A 208 -2.31 9.12 -2.63
CA SER A 208 -1.54 9.58 -1.47
C SER A 208 -1.78 11.06 -1.21
N PHE A 209 -1.73 11.90 -2.24
CA PHE A 209 -2.02 13.33 -2.11
C PHE A 209 -3.45 13.58 -1.60
N MET A 210 -4.45 12.90 -2.16
CA MET A 210 -5.84 13.00 -1.70
C MET A 210 -6.02 12.53 -0.26
N SER A 211 -5.33 11.46 0.17
CA SER A 211 -5.35 11.02 1.57
C SER A 211 -4.73 12.04 2.52
N ILE A 212 -3.64 12.70 2.11
CA ILE A 212 -3.02 13.78 2.88
C ILE A 212 -3.99 14.97 2.99
N LEU A 213 -4.66 15.34 1.89
CA LEU A 213 -5.69 16.37 1.93
C LEU A 213 -6.83 15.97 2.87
N ALA A 214 -7.26 14.70 2.84
CA ALA A 214 -8.30 14.19 3.74
C ALA A 214 -7.89 14.34 5.21
N PHE A 215 -6.63 14.03 5.54
CA PHE A 215 -6.10 14.23 6.89
C PHE A 215 -6.14 15.69 7.36
N TYR A 216 -5.90 16.66 6.48
CA TYR A 216 -5.92 18.08 6.85
C TYR A 216 -7.30 18.73 6.82
N PHE A 217 -8.19 18.29 5.93
CA PHE A 217 -9.48 18.95 5.71
C PHE A 217 -10.66 18.29 6.43
N LEU A 218 -10.62 16.99 6.71
CA LEU A 218 -11.75 16.32 7.36
C LEU A 218 -11.87 16.72 8.84
N PRO A 219 -13.09 16.80 9.39
CA PRO A 219 -13.32 17.14 10.79
C PRO A 219 -13.02 15.94 11.72
N LEU A 220 -11.73 15.65 11.94
CA LEU A 220 -11.27 14.46 12.69
C LEU A 220 -11.68 14.42 14.18
N GLU A 221 -12.08 15.56 14.75
CA GLU A 221 -12.52 15.69 16.14
C GLU A 221 -14.05 15.66 16.31
N THR A 222 -14.80 15.38 15.24
CA THR A 222 -16.27 15.25 15.32
C THR A 222 -16.67 14.04 16.16
N THR A 223 -17.69 14.22 17.01
CA THR A 223 -18.34 13.12 17.74
C THR A 223 -19.60 12.63 17.04
N ASN A 224 -19.96 13.22 15.89
CA ASN A 224 -21.15 12.84 15.15
C ASN A 224 -20.92 11.51 14.44
N THR A 225 -21.64 10.48 14.91
CA THR A 225 -21.63 9.10 14.38
C THR A 225 -21.77 9.05 12.86
N LEU A 226 -22.71 9.82 12.29
CA LEU A 226 -22.94 9.80 10.84
C LEU A 226 -21.77 10.41 10.06
N THR A 227 -21.18 11.48 10.59
CA THR A 227 -20.02 12.12 9.96
C THR A 227 -18.83 11.16 9.89
N ILE A 228 -18.59 10.38 10.95
CA ILE A 228 -17.51 9.37 10.98
C ILE A 228 -17.78 8.27 9.96
N VAL A 229 -19.00 7.74 9.90
CA VAL A 229 -19.39 6.72 8.90
C VAL A 229 -19.21 7.24 7.46
N PHE A 230 -19.52 8.52 7.20
CA PHE A 230 -19.26 9.13 5.89
C PHE A 230 -17.76 9.27 5.60
N ILE A 231 -16.93 9.60 6.60
CA ILE A 231 -15.48 9.63 6.45
C ILE A 231 -14.93 8.23 6.10
N ASP A 232 -15.39 7.18 6.80
CA ASP A 232 -15.01 5.80 6.48
C ASP A 232 -15.41 5.41 5.06
N LEU A 233 -16.63 5.77 4.65
CA LEU A 233 -17.14 5.50 3.31
C LEU A 233 -16.33 6.22 2.22
N ASP A 234 -15.92 7.45 2.49
CA ASP A 234 -15.03 8.22 1.63
C ASP A 234 -13.67 7.51 1.47
N LEU A 235 -13.03 7.15 2.57
CA LEU A 235 -11.76 6.42 2.54
C LEU A 235 -11.89 5.08 1.81
N PHE A 236 -13.02 4.39 1.98
CA PHE A 236 -13.32 3.15 1.26
C PHE A 236 -13.32 3.37 -0.25
N PHE A 237 -14.01 4.41 -0.75
CA PHE A 237 -14.01 4.74 -2.17
C PHE A 237 -12.63 5.16 -2.67
N LEU A 238 -11.85 5.88 -1.86
CA LEU A 238 -10.47 6.24 -2.20
C LEU A 238 -9.61 4.99 -2.39
N ILE A 239 -9.75 4.00 -1.52
CA ILE A 239 -9.02 2.72 -1.61
C ILE A 239 -9.45 1.90 -2.82
N LEU A 240 -10.76 1.81 -3.10
CA LEU A 240 -11.25 1.14 -4.30
C LEU A 240 -10.73 1.81 -5.58
N THR A 241 -10.72 3.14 -5.60
CA THR A 241 -10.22 3.93 -6.74
C THR A 241 -8.73 3.70 -6.94
N PHE A 242 -7.94 3.75 -5.87
CA PHE A 242 -6.51 3.41 -5.91
C PHE A 242 -6.28 2.02 -6.54
N ARG A 243 -7.06 1.02 -6.11
CA ARG A 243 -6.93 -0.36 -6.57
C ARG A 243 -7.31 -0.51 -8.04
N ALA A 244 -8.44 0.08 -8.44
CA ALA A 244 -8.88 0.03 -9.82
C ALA A 244 -7.87 0.68 -10.78
N MET A 245 -7.31 1.84 -10.40
CA MET A 245 -6.26 2.50 -11.18
C MET A 245 -4.95 1.70 -11.27
N LYS A 246 -4.71 0.78 -10.33
CA LYS A 246 -3.51 -0.07 -10.29
C LYS A 246 -3.63 -1.38 -11.07
N LEU A 247 -4.81 -1.75 -11.55
CA LEU A 247 -4.99 -2.95 -12.35
C LEU A 247 -4.22 -2.82 -13.69
N GLU A 248 -3.58 -3.91 -14.13
CA GLU A 248 -2.69 -3.90 -15.30
C GLU A 248 -3.38 -3.53 -16.62
N ASP A 249 -4.71 -3.61 -16.66
CA ASP A 249 -5.54 -3.26 -17.82
C ASP A 249 -6.06 -1.81 -17.79
N PHE A 250 -5.63 -0.97 -16.84
CA PHE A 250 -6.12 0.41 -16.77
C PHE A 250 -5.83 1.20 -18.06
N ASP A 251 -4.64 1.02 -18.64
CA ASP A 251 -4.26 1.66 -19.92
C ASP A 251 -5.09 1.16 -21.12
N LYS A 252 -5.79 0.04 -20.97
CA LYS A 252 -6.67 -0.54 -22.01
C LYS A 252 -8.13 -0.15 -21.82
N LEU A 253 -8.47 0.57 -20.76
CA LEU A 253 -9.85 0.99 -20.51
C LEU A 253 -10.31 1.98 -21.58
N SER A 254 -11.60 1.92 -21.89
CA SER A 254 -12.24 2.88 -22.79
C SER A 254 -12.21 4.30 -22.21
N THR A 255 -12.28 5.33 -23.07
CA THR A 255 -12.37 6.74 -22.64
C THR A 255 -13.54 6.98 -21.67
N CYS A 256 -14.66 6.27 -21.85
CA CYS A 256 -15.83 6.37 -20.96
C CYS A 256 -15.50 5.95 -19.53
N GLN A 257 -14.74 4.87 -19.36
CA GLN A 257 -14.32 4.39 -18.04
C GLN A 257 -13.35 5.38 -17.36
N HIS A 258 -12.44 5.99 -18.13
CA HIS A 258 -11.55 7.04 -17.61
C HIS A 258 -12.34 8.25 -17.09
N VAL A 259 -13.35 8.70 -17.85
CA VAL A 259 -14.25 9.79 -17.42
C VAL A 259 -15.00 9.40 -16.15
N GLY A 260 -15.46 8.15 -16.03
CA GLY A 260 -16.10 7.62 -14.82
C GLY A 260 -15.21 7.75 -13.59
N TRP A 261 -13.94 7.35 -13.68
CA TRP A 261 -12.98 7.46 -12.57
C TRP A 261 -12.66 8.91 -12.19
N ILE A 262 -12.46 9.79 -13.18
CA ILE A 262 -12.26 11.22 -12.93
C ILE A 262 -13.48 11.81 -12.23
N THR A 263 -14.69 11.44 -12.68
CA THR A 263 -15.94 11.88 -12.06
C THR A 263 -16.04 11.42 -10.61
N LEU A 264 -15.64 10.17 -10.31
CA LEU A 264 -15.60 9.64 -8.95
C LEU A 264 -14.61 10.40 -8.06
N LEU A 265 -13.42 10.74 -8.57
CA LEU A 265 -12.43 11.54 -7.84
C LEU A 265 -12.91 12.97 -7.55
N VAL A 266 -13.57 13.61 -8.52
CA VAL A 266 -14.17 14.94 -8.34
C VAL A 266 -15.31 14.89 -7.33
N PHE A 267 -16.15 13.85 -7.40
CA PHE A 267 -17.22 13.62 -6.44
C PHE A 267 -16.66 13.47 -5.02
N PHE A 268 -15.61 12.66 -4.84
CA PHE A 268 -14.92 12.49 -3.57
C PHE A 268 -14.37 13.81 -3.02
N LEU A 269 -13.71 14.61 -3.85
CA LEU A 269 -13.21 15.93 -3.44
C LEU A 269 -14.37 16.86 -3.01
N GLY A 270 -15.48 16.84 -3.75
CA GLY A 270 -16.68 17.59 -3.41
C GLY A 270 -17.31 17.15 -2.08
N LEU A 271 -17.33 15.85 -1.80
CA LEU A 271 -17.83 15.29 -0.55
C LEU A 271 -16.95 15.71 0.63
N MET A 272 -15.63 15.62 0.49
CA MET A 272 -14.68 16.12 1.49
C MET A 272 -14.87 17.60 1.81
N ILE A 273 -15.01 18.44 0.77
CA ILE A 273 -15.26 19.88 0.95
C ILE A 273 -16.61 20.11 1.65
N SER A 274 -17.64 19.33 1.28
CA SER A 274 -18.96 19.43 1.90
C SER A 274 -18.92 19.06 3.39
N LEU A 275 -18.18 18.01 3.76
CA LEU A 275 -17.95 17.62 5.17
C LEU A 275 -17.16 18.67 5.94
N HIS A 276 -16.18 19.32 5.30
CA HIS A 276 -15.41 20.40 5.90
C HIS A 276 -16.28 21.65 6.19
N LEU A 277 -17.23 21.94 5.31
CA LEU A 277 -18.14 23.09 5.44
C LEU A 277 -19.32 22.84 6.38
N LEU A 278 -19.53 21.60 6.83
CA LEU A 278 -20.57 21.30 7.81
C LEU A 278 -20.28 22.07 9.11
N PRO A 279 -21.28 22.75 9.71
CA PRO A 279 -21.07 23.41 10.99
C PRO A 279 -20.63 22.38 12.05
N LYS A 280 -19.52 22.71 12.73
CA LYS A 280 -18.93 21.91 13.80
C LYS A 280 -19.83 21.85 15.04
#